data_AF-A0A646HLY9-F1
#
_entry.id   AF-A0A646HLY9-F1
#
_cell.length_a   1.000
_cell.length_b   1.000
_cell.length_c   1.000
_cell.angle_alpha   90.00
_cell.angle_beta   90.00
_cell.angle_gamma   90.00
#
_symmetry.space_group_name_H-M   'P 1'
#
loop_
_entity.id
_entity.type
_entity.pdbx_description
1 polymer ?
#
loop_
_entity_poly.entity_id
_entity_poly.type
_entity_poly.pdbx_seq_one_letter_code
_entity_poly.pdbx_strand_id
1 'polypeptide(L)'
;MWTHLIALIVGFAAGCKFKDLFCISVNSRSSQTTKSQCDISENTVKSSSNAKVSENNSKESFSLASIKYLFDDYGVKLINAGSFNVLLREIRNKCYNDIIKKIVTTATSSQLLVDLLKTETVPSFSVDIIPSNKAPFIDVSKLDELIKRENVNPNEVQGVDEKVSFLLTLSHTRGIADFKNTLSFYFSDIIKSAEANEDIAEKYEQVMKILKTRYEFIK
;
A
#
# COMPACT_ATOMS: atom_id res chain seq x y z
N MET A 1 -26.44 -13.28 1.58
CA MET A 1 -26.35 -12.00 2.31
C MET A 1 -24.96 -11.85 2.90
N TRP A 2 -24.01 -11.26 2.17
CA TRP A 2 -22.70 -10.83 2.68
C TRP A 2 -22.31 -9.55 1.92
N THR A 3 -22.91 -8.44 2.33
CA THR A 3 -22.67 -7.09 1.80
C THR A 3 -21.87 -6.29 2.82
N HIS A 4 -20.56 -6.55 2.95
CA HIS A 4 -19.67 -5.70 3.77
C HIS A 4 -18.27 -5.44 3.16
N LEU A 5 -18.01 -5.78 1.89
CA LEU A 5 -16.71 -5.51 1.25
C LEU A 5 -16.66 -4.21 0.41
N ILE A 6 -17.73 -3.39 0.40
CA ILE A 6 -17.85 -2.24 -0.52
C ILE A 6 -17.53 -0.89 0.15
N ALA A 7 -17.20 -0.83 1.45
CA ALA A 7 -16.98 0.45 2.14
C ALA A 7 -15.54 0.98 2.15
N LEU A 8 -14.54 0.23 1.63
CA LEU A 8 -13.13 0.64 1.70
C LEU A 8 -12.64 1.48 0.49
N ILE A 9 -13.53 1.79 -0.47
CA ILE A 9 -13.19 2.51 -1.71
C ILE A 9 -13.76 3.94 -1.74
N VAL A 10 -14.57 4.36 -0.78
CA VAL A 10 -15.14 5.72 -0.74
C VAL A 10 -14.29 6.63 0.14
N GLY A 11 -13.24 7.23 -0.43
CA GLY A 11 -12.46 8.24 0.29
C GLY A 11 -11.15 8.72 -0.36
N PHE A 12 -10.89 8.42 -1.64
CA PHE A 12 -9.71 8.94 -2.34
C PHE A 12 -10.10 10.08 -3.28
N ALA A 13 -10.46 11.22 -2.69
CA ALA A 13 -10.57 12.49 -3.40
C ALA A 13 -9.99 13.64 -2.55
N ALA A 14 -9.09 14.39 -3.19
CA ALA A 14 -8.44 15.63 -2.75
C ALA A 14 -7.27 15.50 -1.75
N GLY A 15 -6.12 16.04 -2.14
CA GLY A 15 -4.88 15.98 -1.39
C GLY A 15 -4.90 16.71 -0.04
N CYS A 16 -3.89 16.41 0.78
CA CYS A 16 -3.42 17.19 1.92
C CYS A 16 -4.46 17.48 3.04
N LYS A 17 -4.24 16.81 4.19
CA LYS A 17 -4.54 17.20 5.61
C LYS A 17 -5.56 16.33 6.35
N PHE A 18 -5.05 15.23 6.89
CA PHE A 18 -5.68 14.32 7.86
C PHE A 18 -5.81 14.89 9.29
N LYS A 19 -6.10 16.19 9.49
CA LYS A 19 -6.09 16.77 10.84
C LYS A 19 -7.48 16.97 11.49
N ASP A 20 -8.57 16.98 10.74
CA ASP A 20 -9.88 17.41 11.29
C ASP A 20 -10.98 16.33 11.31
N LEU A 21 -10.66 15.04 11.19
CA LEU A 21 -11.67 13.96 11.19
C LEU A 21 -11.90 13.26 12.54
N PHE A 22 -11.37 13.83 13.64
CA PHE A 22 -11.75 13.41 15.00
C PHE A 22 -12.09 14.60 15.90
N CYS A 23 -13.07 15.41 15.49
CA CYS A 23 -13.69 16.37 16.41
C CYS A 23 -15.19 16.52 16.17
N ILE A 24 -16.00 15.67 16.81
CA ILE A 24 -17.27 16.00 17.49
C ILE A 24 -17.36 15.02 18.69
N SER A 25 -16.98 15.44 19.90
CA SER A 25 -17.86 15.96 20.98
C SER A 25 -18.97 14.95 21.35
N VAL A 26 -19.05 14.43 22.59
CA VAL A 26 -19.69 15.09 23.74
C VAL A 26 -19.11 14.65 25.09
N ASN A 27 -18.89 15.65 25.95
CA ASN A 27 -18.70 15.68 27.40
C ASN A 27 -19.10 14.45 28.24
N SER A 28 -18.23 14.10 29.21
CA SER A 28 -18.56 14.23 30.64
C SER A 28 -17.32 14.26 31.56
N ARG A 29 -17.30 15.26 32.45
CA ARG A 29 -16.71 15.37 33.82
C ARG A 29 -16.04 14.09 34.37
N SER A 30 -15.01 14.09 35.21
CA SER A 30 -14.29 15.04 36.06
C SER A 30 -13.06 14.25 36.59
N SER A 31 -11.90 14.83 36.88
CA SER A 31 -11.43 15.21 38.25
C SER A 31 -9.88 15.04 38.26
N GLN A 32 -9.17 16.00 38.88
CA GLN A 32 -8.01 15.89 39.80
C GLN A 32 -7.23 14.53 39.86
N THR A 33 -5.90 14.39 40.03
CA THR A 33 -4.76 15.23 40.43
C THR A 33 -3.48 14.35 40.37
N THR A 34 -2.33 14.98 40.12
CA THR A 34 -0.94 14.65 40.57
C THR A 34 -0.63 13.31 41.29
N LYS A 35 0.43 12.59 40.86
CA LYS A 35 1.80 12.64 41.42
C LYS A 35 2.71 11.56 40.82
N SER A 36 3.95 11.99 40.53
CA SER A 36 5.12 11.17 40.28
C SER A 36 5.59 10.52 41.59
N GLN A 37 6.00 9.25 41.54
CA GLN A 37 7.05 8.76 42.44
C GLN A 37 7.79 7.58 41.79
N CYS A 38 9.07 7.81 41.48
CA CYS A 38 10.07 6.75 41.33
C CYS A 38 10.42 6.24 42.73
N ASP A 39 10.59 4.93 42.88
CA ASP A 39 11.44 4.37 43.92
C ASP A 39 12.14 3.11 43.38
N ILE A 40 13.47 3.17 43.40
CA ILE A 40 14.40 2.07 43.16
C ILE A 40 14.71 1.46 44.53
N SER A 41 14.65 0.14 44.66
CA SER A 41 15.51 -0.58 45.60
C SER A 41 15.76 -2.04 45.16
N GLU A 42 17.04 -2.31 44.92
CA GLU A 42 17.75 -3.60 44.97
C GLU A 42 17.54 -4.29 46.34
N ASN A 43 17.74 -5.59 46.60
CA ASN A 43 18.59 -6.65 46.03
C ASN A 43 18.17 -8.00 46.66
N THR A 44 18.53 -9.12 46.03
CA THR A 44 19.23 -10.30 46.62
C THR A 44 18.76 -11.66 46.08
N VAL A 45 19.77 -12.42 45.64
CA VAL A 45 19.85 -13.72 44.99
C VAL A 45 19.56 -14.91 45.92
N LYS A 46 18.91 -15.98 45.43
CA LYS A 46 19.43 -17.38 45.51
C LYS A 46 18.63 -18.38 44.67
N SER A 47 19.41 -19.27 44.05
CA SER A 47 19.13 -20.29 43.05
C SER A 47 18.20 -21.44 43.50
N SER A 48 17.46 -22.05 42.57
CA SER A 48 17.44 -23.51 42.31
C SER A 48 16.39 -23.87 41.24
N SER A 49 16.86 -24.54 40.19
CA SER A 49 16.14 -25.52 39.36
C SER A 49 14.60 -25.47 39.28
N ASN A 50 14.12 -24.98 38.14
CA ASN A 50 13.37 -25.83 37.22
C ASN A 50 13.44 -25.15 35.86
N ALA A 51 14.01 -25.85 34.88
CA ALA A 51 13.86 -25.49 33.48
C ALA A 51 12.37 -25.62 33.15
N LYS A 52 11.63 -24.54 33.44
CA LYS A 52 10.35 -24.29 32.80
C LYS A 52 10.68 -24.17 31.32
N VAL A 53 10.21 -25.17 30.58
CA VAL A 53 9.86 -25.07 29.17
C VAL A 53 9.50 -23.62 28.92
N SER A 54 10.36 -22.92 28.17
CA SER A 54 10.07 -21.55 27.73
C SER A 54 8.71 -21.61 27.10
N GLU A 55 7.71 -21.01 27.75
CA GLU A 55 6.44 -20.71 27.10
C GLU A 55 6.81 -20.01 25.80
N ASN A 56 6.46 -20.66 24.70
CA ASN A 56 6.71 -20.19 23.37
C ASN A 56 6.15 -18.77 23.28
N ASN A 57 7.03 -17.77 23.24
CA ASN A 57 6.75 -16.56 22.49
C ASN A 57 6.66 -17.02 21.03
N SER A 58 5.52 -17.57 20.62
CA SER A 58 5.23 -17.83 19.23
C SER A 58 5.21 -16.46 18.56
N LYS A 59 6.38 -16.04 18.05
CA LYS A 59 6.48 -14.84 17.23
C LYS A 59 5.54 -15.06 16.06
N GLU A 60 4.43 -14.34 16.10
CA GLU A 60 3.44 -14.36 15.04
C GLU A 60 4.16 -13.99 13.73
N SER A 61 4.11 -14.91 12.76
CA SER A 61 4.87 -14.80 11.52
C SER A 61 4.07 -15.40 10.37
N PHE A 62 4.30 -14.87 9.16
CA PHE A 62 3.64 -15.29 7.94
C PHE A 62 4.56 -16.11 7.07
N SER A 63 4.08 -17.26 6.58
CA SER A 63 4.79 -18.03 5.55
C SER A 63 4.66 -17.32 4.20
N LEU A 64 5.77 -16.80 3.66
CA LEU A 64 5.76 -16.19 2.32
C LEU A 64 5.47 -17.22 1.21
N ALA A 65 5.65 -18.51 1.50
CA ALA A 65 5.23 -19.57 0.60
C ALA A 65 3.70 -19.61 0.40
N SER A 66 2.91 -19.00 1.30
CA SER A 66 1.46 -18.88 1.15
C SER A 66 1.02 -17.99 -0.02
N ILE A 67 1.92 -17.14 -0.51
CA ILE A 67 1.73 -16.26 -1.67
C ILE A 67 2.79 -16.49 -2.74
N LYS A 68 3.36 -17.71 -2.80
CA LYS A 68 4.44 -18.03 -3.76
C LYS A 68 4.03 -17.74 -5.21
N TYR A 69 2.76 -17.94 -5.57
CA TYR A 69 2.27 -17.63 -6.91
C TYR A 69 2.49 -16.15 -7.29
N LEU A 70 2.33 -15.20 -6.35
CA LEU A 70 2.65 -13.78 -6.60
C LEU A 70 4.15 -13.58 -6.83
N PHE A 71 5.01 -14.28 -6.09
CA PHE A 71 6.45 -14.23 -6.34
C PHE A 71 6.77 -14.70 -7.77
N ASP A 72 6.15 -15.78 -8.22
CA ASP A 72 6.34 -16.33 -9.56
C ASP A 72 5.79 -15.38 -10.65
N ASP A 73 4.57 -14.85 -10.49
CA ASP A 73 3.88 -13.94 -11.44
C ASP A 73 4.60 -12.61 -11.66
N TYR A 74 5.36 -12.17 -10.65
CA TYR A 74 6.15 -10.94 -10.69
C TYR A 74 7.65 -11.22 -10.91
N GLY A 75 8.04 -12.47 -11.16
CA GLY A 75 9.42 -12.84 -11.46
C GLY A 75 10.39 -12.63 -10.28
N VAL A 76 9.90 -12.61 -9.05
CA VAL A 76 10.69 -12.39 -7.84
C VAL A 76 11.07 -13.72 -7.20
N LYS A 77 12.36 -13.99 -7.06
CA LYS A 77 12.83 -15.19 -6.36
C LYS A 77 12.54 -15.12 -4.86
N LEU A 78 11.82 -16.11 -4.35
CA LEU A 78 11.56 -16.28 -2.93
C LEU A 78 12.75 -16.95 -2.23
N ILE A 79 13.66 -16.13 -1.67
CA ILE A 79 14.93 -16.58 -1.07
C ILE A 79 14.87 -16.45 0.46
N ASN A 80 14.39 -15.31 0.96
CA ASN A 80 14.30 -15.01 2.38
C ASN A 80 13.19 -13.98 2.65
N ALA A 81 13.01 -13.54 3.91
CA ALA A 81 12.02 -12.53 4.27
C ALA A 81 12.15 -11.21 3.50
N GLY A 82 13.38 -10.84 3.10
CA GLY A 82 13.67 -9.65 2.31
C GLY A 82 13.09 -9.71 0.90
N SER A 83 12.84 -10.90 0.34
CA SER A 83 12.16 -11.06 -0.95
C SER A 83 10.78 -10.39 -0.95
N PHE A 84 10.11 -10.28 0.20
CA PHE A 84 8.81 -9.59 0.29
C PHE A 84 8.90 -8.10 -0.09
N ASN A 85 9.94 -7.38 0.35
CA ASN A 85 10.15 -5.99 -0.06
C ASN A 85 10.38 -5.86 -1.56
N VAL A 86 11.06 -6.83 -2.17
CA VAL A 86 11.27 -6.89 -3.61
C VAL A 86 9.94 -7.10 -4.32
N LEU A 87 9.12 -8.04 -3.86
CA LEU A 87 7.76 -8.27 -4.39
C LEU A 87 6.91 -7.00 -4.33
N LEU A 88 6.87 -6.31 -3.18
CA LEU A 88 6.15 -5.05 -3.01
C LEU A 88 6.58 -3.99 -4.04
N ARG A 89 7.88 -3.91 -4.34
CA ARG A 89 8.41 -2.99 -5.35
C ARG A 89 8.03 -3.42 -6.76
N GLU A 90 8.16 -4.69 -7.10
CA GLU A 90 7.81 -5.17 -8.44
C GLU A 90 6.31 -5.08 -8.73
N ILE A 91 5.44 -5.25 -7.72
CA ILE A 91 4.00 -4.98 -7.85
C ILE A 91 3.74 -3.52 -8.23
N ARG A 92 4.37 -2.58 -7.51
CA ARG A 92 4.28 -1.14 -7.79
C ARG A 92 4.76 -0.82 -9.21
N ASN A 93 5.92 -1.34 -9.59
CA ASN A 93 6.52 -1.11 -10.91
C ASN A 93 5.66 -1.67 -12.05
N LYS A 94 5.19 -2.91 -11.91
CA LYS A 94 4.35 -3.56 -12.93
C LYS A 94 3.04 -2.81 -13.12
N CYS A 95 2.38 -2.39 -12.03
CA CYS A 95 1.17 -1.57 -12.10
C CYS A 95 1.41 -0.26 -12.87
N TYR A 96 2.47 0.47 -12.54
CA TYR A 96 2.87 1.69 -13.26
C TYR A 96 3.11 1.43 -14.76
N ASN A 97 3.87 0.38 -15.07
CA ASN A 97 4.22 0.01 -16.45
C ASN A 97 2.99 -0.43 -17.26
N ASP A 98 2.09 -1.20 -16.66
CA ASP A 98 0.87 -1.69 -17.30
C ASP A 98 -0.07 -0.54 -17.66
N ILE A 99 -0.18 0.50 -16.80
CA ILE A 99 -0.93 1.71 -17.11
C ILE A 99 -0.33 2.44 -18.31
N ILE A 100 0.99 2.67 -18.33
CA ILE A 100 1.67 3.31 -19.46
C ILE A 100 1.43 2.52 -20.74
N LYS A 101 1.65 1.20 -20.71
CA LYS A 101 1.44 0.32 -21.85
C LYS A 101 0.01 0.39 -22.35
N LYS A 102 -0.97 0.35 -21.45
CA LYS A 102 -2.39 0.47 -21.82
C LYS A 102 -2.64 1.79 -22.53
N ILE A 103 -2.28 2.92 -21.96
CA ILE A 103 -2.51 4.24 -22.58
C ILE A 103 -1.81 4.35 -23.93
N VAL A 104 -0.54 3.96 -24.04
CA VAL A 104 0.21 4.05 -25.31
C VAL A 104 -0.41 3.18 -26.41
N THR A 105 -0.97 2.03 -26.05
CA THR A 105 -1.57 1.10 -27.02
C THR A 105 -3.02 1.43 -27.36
N THR A 106 -3.75 2.12 -26.47
CA THR A 106 -5.19 2.40 -26.67
C THR A 106 -5.51 3.84 -27.04
N ALA A 107 -4.73 4.85 -26.62
CA ALA A 107 -5.04 6.27 -26.80
C ALA A 107 -4.81 6.77 -28.24
N THR A 108 -5.62 6.30 -29.18
CA THR A 108 -5.58 6.66 -30.61
C THR A 108 -6.13 8.05 -30.92
N SER A 109 -6.74 8.74 -29.95
CA SER A 109 -7.26 10.10 -30.10
C SER A 109 -7.08 10.90 -28.81
N SER A 110 -7.17 12.23 -28.94
CA SER A 110 -7.06 13.16 -27.82
C SER A 110 -8.15 12.97 -26.76
N GLN A 111 -9.39 12.75 -27.19
CA GLN A 111 -10.49 12.47 -26.28
C GLN A 111 -10.31 11.15 -25.53
N LEU A 112 -9.86 10.10 -26.24
CA LEU A 112 -9.63 8.80 -25.62
C LEU A 112 -8.50 8.85 -24.59
N LEU A 113 -7.46 9.65 -24.83
CA LEU A 113 -6.43 9.93 -23.83
C LEU A 113 -7.03 10.58 -22.58
N VAL A 114 -7.86 11.61 -22.73
CA VAL A 114 -8.51 12.29 -21.60
C VAL A 114 -9.39 11.32 -20.82
N ASP A 115 -10.19 10.52 -21.52
CA ASP A 115 -11.05 9.52 -20.89
C ASP A 115 -10.22 8.49 -20.12
N LEU A 116 -9.14 7.98 -20.69
CA LEU A 116 -8.20 7.09 -20.01
C LEU A 116 -7.59 7.74 -18.77
N LEU A 117 -7.07 8.97 -18.87
CA LEU A 117 -6.49 9.67 -17.71
C LEU A 117 -7.51 9.92 -16.57
N LYS A 118 -8.79 10.12 -16.90
CA LYS A 118 -9.88 10.27 -15.91
C LYS A 118 -10.35 8.94 -15.33
N THR A 119 -10.43 7.90 -16.17
CA THR A 119 -11.07 6.61 -15.85
C THR A 119 -10.10 5.51 -15.49
N GLU A 120 -8.77 5.68 -15.69
CA GLU A 120 -7.76 4.75 -15.20
C GLU A 120 -7.86 4.68 -13.68
N THR A 121 -8.64 3.68 -13.29
CA THR A 121 -9.03 3.34 -11.95
C THR A 121 -8.49 1.95 -11.67
N VAL A 122 -8.18 1.78 -10.40
CA VAL A 122 -7.57 0.63 -9.75
C VAL A 122 -8.00 -0.68 -10.40
N PRO A 123 -7.13 -1.39 -11.14
CA PRO A 123 -7.35 -2.81 -11.36
C PRO A 123 -7.63 -3.46 -10.00
N SER A 124 -8.69 -4.25 -9.88
CA SER A 124 -8.95 -4.97 -8.63
C SER A 124 -7.76 -5.87 -8.36
N PHE A 125 -6.93 -5.48 -7.39
CA PHE A 125 -5.81 -6.27 -6.94
C PHE A 125 -6.28 -7.07 -5.73
N SER A 126 -6.61 -8.34 -5.97
CA SER A 126 -6.97 -9.30 -4.93
C SER A 126 -5.80 -10.21 -4.65
N VAL A 127 -5.61 -10.55 -3.38
CA VAL A 127 -4.60 -11.51 -2.93
C VAL A 127 -5.32 -12.69 -2.33
N ASP A 128 -5.16 -13.85 -2.95
CA ASP A 128 -5.55 -15.12 -2.36
C ASP A 128 -4.41 -15.64 -1.49
N ILE A 129 -4.67 -15.93 -0.23
CA ILE A 129 -3.67 -16.54 0.67
C ILE A 129 -3.92 -18.05 0.67
N ILE A 130 -2.94 -18.81 0.21
CA ILE A 130 -2.99 -20.27 0.21
C ILE A 130 -2.24 -20.74 1.46
N PRO A 131 -2.90 -21.31 2.49
CA PRO A 131 -2.24 -21.61 3.76
C PRO A 131 -0.98 -22.46 3.59
N SER A 132 0.13 -22.00 4.17
CA SER A 132 1.41 -22.70 4.17
C SER A 132 2.16 -22.44 5.48
N ASN A 133 2.96 -23.42 5.88
CA ASN A 133 3.88 -23.35 7.02
C ASN A 133 5.35 -23.51 6.58
N LYS A 134 5.64 -23.29 5.29
CA LYS A 134 7.00 -23.41 4.73
C LYS A 134 7.76 -22.10 4.82
N ALA A 135 9.06 -22.18 5.06
CA ALA A 135 9.95 -21.03 4.96
C ALA A 135 9.97 -20.46 3.53
N PRO A 136 10.34 -19.17 3.34
CA PRO A 136 10.74 -18.21 4.38
C PRO A 136 9.55 -17.56 5.09
N PHE A 137 9.77 -17.15 6.34
CA PHE A 137 8.78 -16.45 7.16
C PHE A 137 9.10 -14.96 7.28
N ILE A 138 8.07 -14.13 7.38
CA ILE A 138 8.18 -12.72 7.76
C ILE A 138 7.48 -12.49 9.10
N ASP A 139 8.19 -11.90 10.05
CA ASP A 139 7.67 -11.59 11.38
C ASP A 139 6.66 -10.44 11.33
N VAL A 140 5.61 -10.48 12.17
CA VAL A 140 4.63 -9.38 12.28
C VAL A 140 5.30 -8.04 12.57
N SER A 141 6.36 -8.00 13.37
CA SER A 141 7.07 -6.74 13.65
C SER A 141 7.62 -6.06 12.39
N LYS A 142 8.09 -6.83 11.41
CA LYS A 142 8.54 -6.30 10.13
C LYS A 142 7.37 -5.80 9.28
N LEU A 143 6.23 -6.49 9.32
CA LEU A 143 5.01 -6.01 8.64
C LEU A 143 4.55 -4.69 9.26
N ASP A 144 4.56 -4.58 10.58
CA ASP A 144 4.21 -3.34 11.30
C ASP A 144 5.16 -2.19 10.97
N GLU A 145 6.47 -2.45 10.88
CA GLU A 145 7.44 -1.46 10.43
C GLU A 145 7.13 -0.97 9.00
N LEU A 146 6.79 -1.88 8.10
CA LEU A 146 6.41 -1.51 6.73
C LEU A 146 5.12 -0.68 6.72
N ILE A 147 4.11 -1.03 7.51
CA ILE A 147 2.85 -0.26 7.61
C ILE A 147 3.11 1.12 8.21
N LYS A 148 3.95 1.24 9.24
CA LYS A 148 4.31 2.55 9.84
C LYS A 148 5.01 3.48 8.85
N ARG A 149 5.83 2.97 7.95
CA ARG A 149 6.48 3.78 6.89
C ARG A 149 5.47 4.44 5.95
N GLU A 150 4.23 3.95 5.96
CA GLU A 150 3.11 4.44 5.17
C GLU A 150 2.28 5.48 5.91
N ASN A 151 2.71 5.87 7.13
CA ASN A 151 1.93 6.70 8.06
C ASN A 151 0.58 6.08 8.44
N VAL A 152 0.48 4.74 8.40
CA VAL A 152 -0.69 3.99 8.84
C VAL A 152 -0.37 3.35 10.19
N ASN A 153 -1.33 3.40 11.12
CA ASN A 153 -1.18 2.76 12.42
C ASN A 153 -1.35 1.24 12.24
N PRO A 154 -0.34 0.40 12.56
CA PRO A 154 -0.46 -1.04 12.32
C PRO A 154 -1.56 -1.71 13.14
N ASN A 155 -2.02 -1.10 14.22
CA ASN A 155 -3.13 -1.64 15.02
C ASN A 155 -4.48 -1.54 14.30
N GLU A 156 -4.57 -0.75 13.22
CA GLU A 156 -5.76 -0.63 12.38
C GLU A 156 -5.87 -1.77 11.34
N VAL A 157 -4.80 -2.57 11.17
CA VAL A 157 -4.76 -3.72 10.25
C VAL A 157 -4.54 -4.98 11.10
N GLN A 158 -5.58 -5.79 11.27
CA GLN A 158 -5.62 -6.84 12.28
C GLN A 158 -5.17 -8.20 11.72
N GLY A 159 -4.26 -8.86 12.45
CA GLY A 159 -3.77 -10.18 12.06
C GLY A 159 -2.71 -10.14 10.95
N VAL A 160 -1.87 -11.17 10.95
CA VAL A 160 -0.71 -11.24 10.07
C VAL A 160 -1.07 -11.29 8.57
N ASP A 161 -2.12 -12.04 8.22
CA ASP A 161 -2.58 -12.21 6.84
C ASP A 161 -3.14 -10.90 6.26
N GLU A 162 -3.92 -10.15 7.04
CA GLU A 162 -4.47 -8.85 6.63
C GLU A 162 -3.36 -7.83 6.40
N LYS A 163 -2.32 -7.82 7.25
CA LYS A 163 -1.14 -6.95 7.08
C LYS A 163 -0.42 -7.22 5.77
N VAL A 164 -0.28 -8.50 5.38
CA VAL A 164 0.32 -8.88 4.10
C VAL A 164 -0.53 -8.41 2.93
N SER A 165 -1.83 -8.72 2.95
CA SER A 165 -2.77 -8.29 1.90
C SER A 165 -2.85 -6.77 1.76
N PHE A 166 -2.85 -6.06 2.89
CA PHE A 166 -2.81 -4.60 2.94
C PHE A 166 -1.55 -4.06 2.26
N LEU A 167 -0.36 -4.54 2.62
CA LEU A 167 0.89 -4.07 2.03
C LEU A 167 0.96 -4.33 0.52
N LEU A 168 0.53 -5.51 0.06
CA LEU A 168 0.50 -5.85 -1.37
C LEU A 168 -0.46 -4.92 -2.14
N THR A 169 -1.66 -4.70 -1.60
CA THR A 169 -2.67 -3.79 -2.17
C THR A 169 -2.21 -2.35 -2.19
N LEU A 170 -1.54 -1.92 -1.12
CA LEU A 170 -0.97 -0.58 -1.02
C LEU A 170 0.15 -0.37 -2.04
N SER A 171 1.02 -1.37 -2.23
CA SER A 171 2.05 -1.35 -3.27
C SER A 171 1.47 -1.18 -4.67
N HIS A 172 0.41 -1.92 -4.99
CA HIS A 172 -0.31 -1.76 -6.25
C HIS A 172 -0.88 -0.34 -6.39
N THR A 173 -1.57 0.15 -5.35
CA THR A 173 -2.14 1.51 -5.31
C THR A 173 -1.09 2.60 -5.48
N ARG A 174 0.12 2.39 -4.94
CA ARG A 174 1.26 3.30 -5.14
C ARG A 174 1.74 3.34 -6.59
N GLY A 175 1.67 2.24 -7.33
CA GLY A 175 2.01 2.24 -8.75
C GLY A 175 1.11 3.19 -9.55
N ILE A 176 -0.17 3.22 -9.20
CA ILE A 176 -1.16 4.14 -9.77
C ILE A 176 -0.84 5.59 -9.36
N ALA A 177 -0.56 5.82 -8.08
CA ALA A 177 -0.22 7.15 -7.58
C ALA A 177 1.04 7.71 -8.24
N ASP A 178 2.08 6.88 -8.40
CA ASP A 178 3.30 7.24 -9.12
C ASP A 178 3.01 7.65 -10.56
N PHE A 179 2.16 6.89 -11.25
CA PHE A 179 1.74 7.21 -12.61
C PHE A 179 1.09 8.59 -12.67
N LYS A 180 0.10 8.84 -11.81
CA LYS A 180 -0.62 10.12 -11.73
C LYS A 180 0.31 11.28 -11.36
N ASN A 181 1.26 11.06 -10.46
CA ASN A 181 2.18 12.10 -9.99
C ASN A 181 3.24 12.46 -11.04
N THR A 182 3.73 11.48 -11.80
CA THR A 182 4.81 11.64 -12.78
C THR A 182 4.54 12.74 -13.80
N LEU A 183 3.29 12.86 -14.27
CA LEU A 183 2.87 13.85 -15.28
C LEU A 183 1.67 14.65 -14.79
N SER A 184 1.53 14.81 -13.48
CA SER A 184 0.38 15.43 -12.83
C SER A 184 0.02 16.80 -13.42
N PHE A 185 1.03 17.63 -13.73
CA PHE A 185 0.82 18.91 -14.40
C PHE A 185 0.24 18.74 -15.80
N TYR A 186 0.88 17.96 -16.68
CA TYR A 186 0.43 17.74 -18.06
C TYR A 186 -0.95 17.07 -18.13
N PHE A 187 -1.21 16.10 -17.24
CA PHE A 187 -2.50 15.44 -17.15
C PHE A 187 -3.59 16.40 -16.69
N SER A 188 -3.31 17.22 -15.67
CA SER A 188 -4.27 18.22 -15.20
C SER A 188 -4.56 19.27 -16.27
N ASP A 189 -3.54 19.69 -17.01
CA ASP A 189 -3.64 20.69 -18.07
C ASP A 189 -4.49 20.19 -19.24
N ILE A 190 -4.20 19.01 -19.78
CA ILE A 190 -4.98 18.44 -20.89
C ILE A 190 -6.42 18.12 -20.48
N ILE A 191 -6.64 17.65 -19.25
CA ILE A 191 -7.99 17.39 -18.72
C ILE A 191 -8.80 18.69 -18.63
N LYS A 192 -8.21 19.76 -18.08
CA LYS A 192 -8.88 21.06 -17.94
C LYS A 192 -9.18 21.71 -19.29
N SER A 193 -8.22 21.70 -20.22
CA SER A 193 -8.45 22.22 -21.58
C SER A 193 -9.55 21.44 -22.30
N ALA A 194 -9.58 20.12 -22.15
CA ALA A 194 -10.65 19.30 -22.73
C ALA A 194 -12.04 19.65 -22.13
N GLU A 195 -12.12 19.84 -20.81
CA GLU A 195 -13.35 20.25 -20.14
C GLU A 195 -13.81 21.66 -20.54
N ALA A 196 -12.88 22.53 -20.91
CA ALA A 196 -13.16 23.86 -21.45
C ALA A 196 -13.52 23.87 -22.95
N ASN A 197 -13.56 22.70 -23.60
CA ASN A 197 -13.74 22.54 -25.06
C ASN A 197 -12.67 23.28 -25.89
N GLU A 198 -11.45 23.39 -25.36
CA GLU A 198 -10.31 23.94 -26.08
C GLU A 198 -9.75 22.89 -27.06
N ASP A 199 -9.02 23.35 -28.08
CA ASP A 199 -8.21 22.45 -28.90
C ASP A 199 -7.05 21.89 -28.07
N ILE A 200 -7.00 20.56 -27.96
CA ILE A 200 -6.03 19.80 -27.17
C ILE A 200 -5.05 19.01 -28.05
N ALA A 201 -5.01 19.22 -29.37
CA ALA A 201 -4.15 18.46 -30.28
C ALA A 201 -2.67 18.55 -29.90
N GLU A 202 -2.16 19.76 -29.63
CA GLU A 202 -0.76 19.96 -29.22
C GLU A 202 -0.46 19.32 -27.86
N LYS A 203 -1.36 19.48 -26.89
CA LYS A 203 -1.24 18.88 -25.55
C LYS A 203 -1.25 17.34 -25.62
N TYR A 204 -2.09 16.78 -26.49
CA TYR A 204 -2.13 15.34 -26.76
C TYR A 204 -0.78 14.84 -27.27
N GLU A 205 -0.22 15.47 -28.30
CA GLU A 205 1.08 15.08 -28.86
C GLU A 205 2.19 15.17 -27.81
N GLN A 206 2.17 16.21 -26.98
CA GLN A 206 3.14 16.36 -25.89
C GLN A 206 3.04 15.21 -24.87
N VAL A 207 1.83 14.92 -24.37
CA VAL A 207 1.60 13.85 -23.39
C VAL A 207 1.97 12.49 -23.98
N MET A 208 1.51 12.20 -25.22
CA MET A 208 1.80 10.93 -25.88
C MET A 208 3.28 10.75 -26.19
N LYS A 209 4.01 11.81 -26.56
CA LYS A 209 5.46 11.75 -26.74
C LYS A 209 6.16 11.32 -25.46
N ILE A 210 5.77 11.88 -24.30
CA ILE A 210 6.36 11.52 -23.01
C ILE A 210 6.03 10.07 -22.64
N LEU A 211 4.76 9.67 -22.79
CA LEU A 211 4.31 8.31 -22.47
C LEU A 211 4.98 7.26 -23.37
N LYS A 212 5.08 7.51 -24.68
CA LYS A 212 5.79 6.64 -25.63
C LYS A 212 7.27 6.53 -25.31
N THR A 213 7.93 7.64 -24.97
CA THR A 213 9.36 7.62 -24.58
C THR A 213 9.58 6.74 -23.35
N ARG A 214 8.71 6.85 -22.34
CA ARG A 214 8.77 5.99 -21.15
C ARG A 214 8.48 4.53 -21.48
N TYR A 215 7.47 4.28 -22.32
CA TYR A 215 7.12 2.94 -22.76
C TYR A 215 8.28 2.23 -23.45
N GLU A 216 9.00 2.90 -24.35
CA GLU A 216 10.18 2.33 -25.02
C GLU A 216 11.35 2.05 -24.06
N PHE A 217 11.47 2.80 -22.96
CA PHE A 217 12.47 2.51 -21.93
C PHE A 217 12.11 1.30 -21.05
N ILE A 218 10.82 0.99 -20.93
CA ILE A 218 10.29 -0.08 -20.07
C ILE A 218 10.20 -1.42 -20.82
N LYS A 219 10.08 -1.38 -22.14
CA LYS A 219 10.00 -2.54 -23.03
C LYS A 219 11.30 -3.35 -23.07
#